data_AF-A0A078MHV3-F1
#
_entry.id   AF-A0A078MHV3-F1
#
_cell.length_a   1.000
_cell.length_b   1.000
_cell.length_c   1.000
_cell.angle_alpha   90.00
_cell.angle_beta   90.00
_cell.angle_gamma   90.00
#
_symmetry.space_group_name_H-M   'P 1'
#
loop_
_entity.id
_entity.type
_entity.pdbx_description
1 polymer ?
#
loop_
_entity_poly.entity_id
_entity_poly.type
_entity_poly.pdbx_seq_one_letter_code
_entity_poly.pdbx_strand_id
1 'polypeptide(L)'
;MIIQCTKKVLDTLNVDAKQLVAPDCFDQYPESLFGWHANIVTIYRRKVLVLMNNETRFPVVINRLLKKDLATLEELIHEAIRVALRMEGVSEAVIDKYFALSKSLSFSKTANRSMVAKLNNTVREVEFWAEFIDKDATIQRFISPLVSKMIQSDAQNKGFYPNERMLETLTKTTEAKDVAQIMDVELYQLNIQLALDGHDIWRRVHIPANYSFRSLHNLIQIVFDWQNYHLHEFSVVRKDNNNLKIVMDDDPETMEFANFSGNEIAQERFVSLKDVFSQHLEVIYEYDFGDSWKHIITLEKTITATLQHAKLIEGKGERPPEDVGGLHGFNEYLTVINDPTSPEYKNMHAWAESQKERTFSLKYTNHRLKSILYNYHYNENAQYLDNEDFLARFK
;
A
#
# COMPACT_ATOMS: atom_id res chain seq x y z
N MET A 1 -7.35 25.11 11.77
CA MET A 1 -7.75 24.32 10.59
C MET A 1 -9.24 24.52 10.40
N ILE A 2 -9.77 24.53 9.18
CA ILE A 2 -11.22 24.59 8.94
C ILE A 2 -11.72 23.34 8.21
N ILE A 3 -12.85 22.79 8.65
CA ILE A 3 -13.56 21.69 7.98
C ILE A 3 -14.88 22.22 7.41
N GLN A 4 -14.90 22.36 6.09
CA GLN A 4 -16.03 22.87 5.31
C GLN A 4 -16.97 21.69 4.97
N CYS A 5 -18.04 21.60 5.75
CA CYS A 5 -18.89 20.41 5.82
C CYS A 5 -20.10 20.51 4.89
N THR A 6 -20.41 19.43 4.18
CA THR A 6 -21.74 19.29 3.57
C THR A 6 -22.82 19.26 4.65
N LYS A 7 -24.08 19.57 4.28
CA LYS A 7 -25.21 19.48 5.21
C LYS A 7 -25.28 18.13 5.92
N LYS A 8 -25.07 17.03 5.18
CA LYS A 8 -25.06 15.66 5.72
C LYS A 8 -24.01 15.46 6.82
N VAL A 9 -22.83 16.06 6.65
CA VAL A 9 -21.76 16.01 7.65
C VAL A 9 -22.15 16.81 8.89
N LEU A 10 -22.62 18.04 8.74
CA LEU A 10 -23.07 18.87 9.87
C LEU A 10 -24.17 18.17 10.69
N ASP A 11 -25.16 17.60 9.99
CA ASP A 11 -26.25 16.85 10.62
C ASP A 11 -25.75 15.60 11.37
N THR A 12 -24.72 14.92 10.84
CA THR A 12 -24.16 13.70 11.45
C THR A 12 -23.25 14.01 12.65
N LEU A 13 -22.43 15.05 12.53
CA LEU A 13 -21.49 15.46 13.58
C LEU A 13 -22.18 16.22 14.72
N ASN A 14 -23.44 16.62 14.54
CA ASN A 14 -24.23 17.39 15.50
C ASN A 14 -23.52 18.70 15.93
N VAL A 15 -22.86 19.36 14.97
CA VAL A 15 -22.18 20.65 15.21
C VAL A 15 -23.23 21.75 15.33
N ASP A 16 -23.16 22.55 16.41
CA ASP A 16 -24.06 23.67 16.61
C ASP A 16 -23.88 24.71 15.48
N ALA A 17 -24.97 25.04 14.80
CA ALA A 17 -24.98 26.05 13.73
C ALA A 17 -24.43 27.41 14.18
N LYS A 18 -24.51 27.73 15.48
CA LYS A 18 -23.95 28.97 16.08
C LYS A 18 -22.43 28.96 16.20
N GLN A 19 -21.81 27.78 16.20
CA GLN A 19 -20.35 27.60 16.27
C GLN A 19 -19.70 27.60 14.88
N LEU A 20 -20.50 27.64 13.80
CA LEU A 20 -19.99 27.65 12.44
C LEU A 20 -19.37 29.00 12.10
N VAL A 21 -18.15 28.97 11.57
CA VAL A 21 -17.46 30.14 11.05
C VAL A 21 -17.79 30.36 9.57
N ALA A 22 -17.54 31.57 9.07
CA ALA A 22 -17.61 31.83 7.63
C ALA A 22 -16.52 31.02 6.90
N PRO A 23 -16.83 30.45 5.71
CA PRO A 23 -15.86 29.66 4.96
C PRO A 23 -14.79 30.51 4.25
N ASP A 24 -14.89 31.84 4.35
CA ASP A 24 -14.07 32.79 3.61
C ASP A 24 -12.57 32.62 3.90
N CYS A 25 -11.74 32.97 2.93
CA CYS A 25 -10.27 32.92 2.97
C CYS A 25 -9.62 31.53 2.87
N PHE A 26 -10.34 30.40 2.82
CA PHE A 26 -9.74 29.05 2.70
C PHE A 26 -9.81 28.42 1.29
N ASP A 27 -10.04 29.26 0.28
CA ASP A 27 -10.12 28.84 -1.13
C ASP A 27 -8.84 29.17 -1.93
N GLN A 28 -7.87 29.86 -1.31
CA GLN A 28 -6.61 30.29 -1.94
C GLN A 28 -5.42 29.95 -1.05
N TYR A 29 -4.27 29.65 -1.66
CA TYR A 29 -3.02 29.38 -0.96
C TYR A 29 -2.46 30.67 -0.34
N PRO A 30 -1.90 30.64 0.90
CA PRO A 30 -1.58 29.47 1.72
C PRO A 30 -2.73 28.89 2.56
N GLU A 31 -3.80 29.63 2.78
CA GLU A 31 -4.88 29.23 3.69
C GLU A 31 -5.59 27.95 3.27
N SER A 32 -5.75 27.72 1.96
CA SER A 32 -6.31 26.49 1.37
C SER A 32 -5.62 25.22 1.84
N LEU A 33 -4.35 25.26 2.25
CA LEU A 33 -3.67 24.09 2.80
C LEU A 33 -4.24 23.67 4.17
N PHE A 34 -4.75 24.63 4.94
CA PHE A 34 -5.38 24.41 6.26
C PHE A 34 -6.90 24.29 6.16
N GLY A 35 -7.44 24.31 4.94
CA GLY A 35 -8.84 24.08 4.63
C GLY A 35 -9.08 22.66 4.12
N TRP A 36 -10.12 22.02 4.63
CA TRP A 36 -10.57 20.71 4.20
C TRP A 36 -12.06 20.75 3.90
N HIS A 37 -12.49 20.06 2.85
CA HIS A 37 -13.89 19.78 2.61
C HIS A 37 -14.24 18.39 3.11
N ALA A 38 -15.43 18.25 3.71
CA ALA A 38 -15.88 17.00 4.28
C ALA A 38 -17.22 16.55 3.68
N ASN A 39 -17.31 15.27 3.30
CA ASN A 39 -18.56 14.61 2.97
C ASN A 39 -18.72 13.31 3.76
N ILE A 40 -19.96 12.85 3.92
CA ILE A 40 -20.26 11.56 4.51
C ILE A 40 -21.07 10.70 3.55
N VAL A 41 -20.57 9.51 3.28
CA VAL A 41 -21.20 8.51 2.42
C VAL A 41 -21.49 7.23 3.18
N THR A 42 -22.26 6.33 2.58
CA THR A 42 -22.58 5.03 3.18
C THR A 42 -21.95 3.93 2.32
N ILE A 43 -20.89 3.32 2.83
CA ILE A 43 -20.14 2.24 2.18
C ILE A 43 -20.29 1.00 3.05
N TYR A 44 -20.66 -0.14 2.46
CA TYR A 44 -20.95 -1.40 3.18
C TYR A 44 -21.81 -1.21 4.44
N ARG A 45 -22.88 -0.41 4.32
CA ARG A 45 -23.84 -0.05 5.40
C ARG A 45 -23.25 0.77 6.55
N ARG A 46 -22.03 1.30 6.42
CA ARG A 46 -21.37 2.14 7.43
C ARG A 46 -21.22 3.56 6.94
N LYS A 47 -21.32 4.52 7.87
CA LYS A 47 -21.04 5.92 7.57
C LYS A 47 -19.54 6.15 7.49
N VAL A 48 -19.09 6.63 6.35
CA VAL A 48 -17.68 6.93 6.06
C VAL A 48 -17.55 8.42 5.82
N LEU A 49 -16.78 9.09 6.67
CA LEU A 49 -16.40 10.49 6.55
C LEU A 49 -15.16 10.58 5.64
N VAL A 50 -15.31 11.33 4.55
CA VAL A 50 -14.23 11.60 3.59
C VAL A 50 -13.87 13.07 3.71
N LEU A 51 -12.62 13.33 4.05
CA LEU A 51 -12.01 14.65 4.07
C LEU A 51 -11.14 14.78 2.82
N MET A 52 -11.20 15.95 2.17
CA MET A 52 -10.36 16.29 1.03
C MET A 52 -9.70 17.64 1.29
N ASN A 53 -8.38 17.71 1.21
CA ASN A 53 -7.66 18.97 1.37
C ASN A 53 -8.00 19.96 0.23
N ASN A 54 -8.17 21.24 0.56
CA ASN A 54 -8.61 22.27 -0.40
C ASN A 54 -7.52 22.65 -1.40
N GLU A 55 -6.24 22.56 -1.01
CA GLU A 55 -5.12 22.88 -1.89
C GLU A 55 -4.74 21.66 -2.73
N THR A 56 -4.57 20.51 -2.08
CA THR A 56 -3.85 19.36 -2.65
C THR A 56 -4.78 18.26 -3.13
N ARG A 57 -6.07 18.30 -2.77
CA ARG A 57 -7.04 17.20 -2.95
C ARG A 57 -6.67 15.92 -2.18
N PHE A 58 -5.69 15.98 -1.28
CA PHE A 58 -5.26 14.83 -0.51
C PHE A 58 -6.43 14.26 0.30
N PRO A 59 -6.73 12.95 0.19
CA PRO A 59 -7.86 12.31 0.85
C PRO A 59 -7.50 11.79 2.25
N VAL A 60 -8.40 11.96 3.21
CA VAL A 60 -8.37 11.30 4.51
C VAL A 60 -9.72 10.64 4.77
N VAL A 61 -9.70 9.36 5.16
CA VAL A 61 -10.92 8.56 5.32
C VAL A 61 -11.05 8.12 6.78
N ILE A 62 -12.22 8.39 7.36
CA ILE A 62 -12.60 7.96 8.70
C ILE A 62 -13.87 7.11 8.59
N ASN A 63 -13.78 5.84 8.96
CA ASN A 63 -14.89 4.91 8.97
C ASN A 63 -15.56 4.87 10.36
N ARG A 64 -16.82 4.45 10.40
CA ARG A 64 -17.50 4.02 11.63
C ARG A 64 -17.42 5.06 12.77
N LEU A 65 -17.85 6.30 12.51
CA LEU A 65 -17.97 7.30 13.56
C LEU A 65 -18.96 6.83 14.66
N LEU A 66 -18.45 6.57 15.85
CA LEU A 66 -19.22 6.23 17.04
C LEU A 66 -19.53 7.48 17.85
N LYS A 67 -20.52 7.39 18.75
CA LYS A 67 -20.88 8.52 19.62
C LYS A 67 -19.71 9.02 20.48
N LYS A 68 -18.83 8.12 20.93
CA LYS A 68 -17.61 8.48 21.68
C LYS A 68 -16.64 9.32 20.84
N ASP A 69 -16.56 9.04 19.54
CA ASP A 69 -15.65 9.68 18.61
C ASP A 69 -16.08 11.13 18.33
N LEU A 70 -17.39 11.41 18.38
CA LEU A 70 -17.93 12.76 18.28
C LEU A 70 -17.52 13.66 19.46
N ALA A 71 -17.26 13.09 20.64
CA ALA A 71 -16.83 13.86 21.81
C ALA A 71 -15.38 14.34 21.70
N THR A 72 -14.56 13.65 20.89
CA THR A 72 -13.13 13.93 20.66
C THR A 72 -12.86 14.15 19.17
N LEU A 73 -13.80 14.76 18.46
CA LEU A 73 -13.79 14.85 17.01
C LEU A 73 -12.56 15.60 16.46
N GLU A 74 -12.13 16.66 17.16
CA GLU A 74 -10.93 17.41 16.78
C GLU A 74 -9.67 16.53 16.83
N GLU A 75 -9.48 15.81 17.93
CA GLU A 75 -8.38 14.87 18.11
C GLU A 75 -8.42 13.76 17.06
N LEU A 76 -9.61 13.22 16.76
CA LEU A 76 -9.79 12.19 15.74
C LEU A 76 -9.42 12.67 14.34
N ILE A 77 -9.83 13.88 13.94
CA ILE A 77 -9.52 14.43 12.62
C ILE A 77 -8.02 14.71 12.50
N HIS A 78 -7.40 15.30 13.54
CA HIS A 78 -5.96 15.52 13.55
C HIS A 78 -5.19 14.20 13.47
N GLU A 79 -5.59 13.19 14.23
CA GLU A 79 -4.94 11.87 14.19
C GLU A 79 -5.13 11.19 12.82
N ALA A 80 -6.31 11.29 12.21
CA ALA A 80 -6.54 10.72 10.88
C ALA A 80 -5.67 11.38 9.80
N ILE A 81 -5.50 12.70 9.85
CA ILE A 81 -4.59 13.43 8.95
C ILE A 81 -3.14 13.04 9.24
N ARG A 82 -2.73 12.96 10.52
CA ARG A 82 -1.38 12.54 10.92
C ARG A 82 -1.06 11.15 10.38
N VAL A 83 -1.92 10.17 10.61
CA VAL A 83 -1.76 8.79 10.12
C VAL A 83 -1.63 8.79 8.59
N ALA A 84 -2.51 9.49 7.87
CA ALA A 84 -2.45 9.51 6.40
C ALA A 84 -1.14 10.14 5.89
N LEU A 85 -0.61 11.18 6.55
CA LEU A 85 0.68 11.79 6.19
C LEU A 85 1.87 10.91 6.55
N ARG A 86 1.84 10.20 7.69
CA ARG A 86 2.85 9.19 8.05
C ARG A 86 2.86 8.01 7.08
N MET A 87 1.70 7.66 6.53
CA MET A 87 1.59 6.65 5.48
C MET A 87 2.22 7.09 4.15
N GLU A 88 2.41 8.39 3.91
CA GLU A 88 3.21 8.93 2.79
C GLU A 88 4.65 9.27 3.21
N GLY A 89 5.07 8.90 4.43
CA GLY A 89 6.46 9.06 4.89
C GLY A 89 6.84 10.44 5.42
N VAL A 90 5.90 11.37 5.57
CA VAL A 90 6.15 12.72 6.11
C VAL A 90 6.59 12.63 7.58
N SER A 91 7.69 13.27 7.97
CA SER A 91 8.18 13.22 9.36
C SER A 91 7.23 13.81 10.40
N GLU A 92 7.26 13.29 11.63
CA GLU A 92 6.42 13.82 12.74
C GLU A 92 6.66 15.32 12.97
N ALA A 93 7.92 15.77 12.92
CA ALA A 93 8.27 17.18 13.11
C ALA A 93 7.60 18.10 12.07
N VAL A 94 7.47 17.65 10.82
CA VAL A 94 6.78 18.39 9.76
C VAL A 94 5.27 18.41 9.99
N ILE A 95 4.69 17.28 10.42
CA ILE A 95 3.27 17.19 10.75
C ILE A 95 2.93 18.08 11.94
N ASP A 96 3.77 18.10 12.99
CA ASP A 96 3.61 18.98 14.14
C ASP A 96 3.72 20.45 13.75
N LYS A 97 4.68 20.81 12.88
CA LYS A 97 4.77 22.17 12.32
C LYS A 97 3.53 22.53 11.51
N TYR A 98 3.00 21.61 10.69
CA TYR A 98 1.75 21.80 9.94
C TYR A 98 0.58 22.11 10.88
N PHE A 99 0.41 21.32 11.94
CA PHE A 99 -0.67 21.56 12.91
C PHE A 99 -0.46 22.83 13.72
N ALA A 100 0.77 23.17 14.10
CA ALA A 100 1.10 24.41 14.81
C ALA A 100 0.85 25.67 13.97
N LEU A 101 1.05 25.60 12.65
CA LEU A 101 0.69 26.66 11.71
C LEU A 101 -0.82 26.75 11.48
N SER A 102 -1.53 25.64 11.69
CA SER A 102 -2.98 25.63 11.67
C SER A 102 -3.53 26.22 12.98
N LYS A 103 -4.53 27.10 12.91
CA LYS A 103 -5.29 27.55 14.10
C LYS A 103 -6.08 26.37 14.72
N SER A 104 -6.80 26.58 15.82
CA SER A 104 -7.76 25.58 16.35
C SER A 104 -8.73 25.09 15.28
N LEU A 105 -9.27 23.87 15.45
CA LEU A 105 -10.25 23.34 14.52
C LEU A 105 -11.54 24.17 14.57
N SER A 106 -12.07 24.50 13.38
CA SER A 106 -13.37 25.13 13.23
C SER A 106 -14.16 24.46 12.10
N PHE A 107 -15.48 24.58 12.16
CA PHE A 107 -16.37 24.04 11.17
C PHE A 107 -17.06 25.16 10.41
N SER A 108 -17.29 24.97 9.12
CA SER A 108 -18.14 25.84 8.32
C SER A 108 -19.04 25.03 7.42
N LYS A 109 -20.00 25.72 6.79
CA LYS A 109 -20.67 25.19 5.60
C LYS A 109 -19.68 25.15 4.44
N THR A 110 -19.94 24.32 3.43
CA THR A 110 -19.17 24.32 2.18
C THR A 110 -19.16 25.70 1.52
N ALA A 111 -17.99 26.16 1.07
CA ALA A 111 -17.79 27.50 0.51
C ALA A 111 -18.37 27.65 -0.91
N ASN A 112 -18.04 26.70 -1.80
CA ASN A 112 -18.31 26.83 -3.24
C ASN A 112 -18.65 25.48 -3.90
N ARG A 113 -19.61 25.50 -4.84
CA ARG A 113 -20.02 24.37 -5.70
C ARG A 113 -18.85 23.69 -6.42
N SER A 114 -17.83 24.45 -6.84
CA SER A 114 -16.64 23.88 -7.50
C SER A 114 -15.86 22.95 -6.56
N MET A 115 -15.66 23.34 -5.30
CA MET A 115 -15.00 22.47 -4.31
C MET A 115 -15.85 21.26 -3.95
N VAL A 116 -17.18 21.43 -3.87
CA VAL A 116 -18.10 20.30 -3.65
C VAL A 116 -18.02 19.29 -4.80
N ALA A 117 -17.88 19.74 -6.06
CA ALA A 117 -17.68 18.84 -7.19
C ALA A 117 -16.38 18.03 -7.08
N LYS A 118 -15.27 18.67 -6.66
CA LYS A 118 -13.96 18.01 -6.46
C LYS A 118 -14.00 17.03 -5.27
N LEU A 119 -14.68 17.41 -4.19
CA LEU A 119 -14.95 16.52 -3.06
C LEU A 119 -15.75 15.29 -3.51
N ASN A 120 -16.79 15.46 -4.32
CA ASN A 120 -17.57 14.35 -4.86
C ASN A 120 -16.77 13.47 -5.83
N ASN A 121 -15.75 14.02 -6.51
CA ASN A 121 -14.79 13.20 -7.26
C ASN A 121 -13.97 12.32 -6.31
N THR A 122 -13.39 12.92 -5.26
CA THR A 122 -12.62 12.19 -4.24
C THR A 122 -13.47 11.09 -3.57
N VAL A 123 -14.73 11.37 -3.27
CA VAL A 123 -15.68 10.37 -2.74
C VAL A 123 -15.86 9.20 -3.69
N ARG A 124 -15.99 9.44 -5.01
CA ARG A 124 -16.10 8.36 -6.00
C ARG A 124 -14.84 7.50 -6.06
N GLU A 125 -13.65 8.10 -5.94
CA GLU A 125 -12.40 7.34 -5.85
C GLU A 125 -12.35 6.48 -4.57
N VAL A 126 -12.80 7.01 -3.42
CA VAL A 126 -12.91 6.25 -2.17
C VAL A 126 -13.92 5.10 -2.30
N GLU A 127 -15.05 5.32 -2.99
CA GLU A 127 -16.04 4.28 -3.26
C GLU A 127 -15.50 3.20 -4.21
N PHE A 128 -14.70 3.59 -5.21
CA PHE A 128 -14.05 2.66 -6.12
C PHE A 128 -13.05 1.74 -5.39
N TRP A 129 -12.27 2.31 -4.46
CA TRP A 129 -11.30 1.57 -3.62
C TRP A 129 -11.87 1.14 -2.27
N ALA A 130 -13.20 1.00 -2.16
CA ALA A 130 -13.88 0.70 -0.89
C ALA A 130 -13.41 -0.60 -0.22
N GLU A 131 -12.88 -1.54 -1.00
CA GLU A 131 -12.29 -2.77 -0.50
C GLU A 131 -11.06 -2.55 0.42
N PHE A 132 -10.42 -1.37 0.39
CA PHE A 132 -9.35 -0.96 1.32
C PHE A 132 -9.88 -0.19 2.54
N ILE A 133 -11.19 -0.23 2.78
CA ILE A 133 -11.80 0.24 4.03
C ILE A 133 -11.89 -0.94 5.00
N ASP A 134 -11.03 -0.90 6.02
CA ASP A 134 -11.10 -1.80 7.15
C ASP A 134 -12.39 -1.51 7.94
N LYS A 135 -13.25 -2.54 8.03
CA LYS A 135 -14.54 -2.47 8.71
C LYS A 135 -14.39 -2.28 10.23
N ASP A 136 -13.25 -2.66 10.79
CA ASP A 136 -13.02 -2.67 12.24
C ASP A 136 -12.15 -1.50 12.71
N ALA A 137 -11.40 -0.86 11.80
CA ALA A 137 -10.70 0.38 12.08
C ALA A 137 -11.57 1.64 11.93
N THR A 138 -11.32 2.65 12.76
CA THR A 138 -11.94 3.99 12.62
C THR A 138 -11.13 4.86 11.65
N ILE A 139 -9.82 4.98 11.89
CA ILE A 139 -8.90 5.70 11.00
C ILE A 139 -8.39 4.74 9.92
N GLN A 140 -8.57 5.11 8.65
CA GLN A 140 -8.28 4.23 7.51
C GLN A 140 -6.90 4.52 6.93
N ARG A 141 -5.87 3.79 7.40
CA ARG A 141 -4.46 4.04 7.03
C ARG A 141 -4.10 3.66 5.59
N PHE A 142 -4.70 2.62 5.02
CA PHE A 142 -4.26 2.07 3.72
C PHE A 142 -4.96 2.68 2.50
N ILE A 143 -6.17 3.19 2.63
CA ILE A 143 -6.92 3.74 1.49
C ILE A 143 -6.41 5.11 1.05
N SER A 144 -5.99 5.97 1.99
CA SER A 144 -5.52 7.33 1.68
C SER A 144 -4.34 7.32 0.70
N PRO A 145 -3.26 6.54 0.91
CA PRO A 145 -2.15 6.46 -0.04
C PRO A 145 -2.49 5.93 -1.43
N LEU A 146 -3.58 5.17 -1.58
CA LEU A 146 -4.05 4.66 -2.86
C LEU A 146 -4.82 5.75 -3.61
N VAL A 147 -5.81 6.36 -2.94
CA VAL A 147 -6.65 7.41 -3.54
C VAL A 147 -5.85 8.68 -3.81
N SER A 148 -4.84 9.00 -2.99
CA SER A 148 -3.97 10.17 -3.14
C SER A 148 -3.12 10.15 -4.41
N LYS A 149 -3.05 9.02 -5.10
CA LYS A 149 -2.30 8.80 -6.33
C LYS A 149 -3.21 8.59 -7.55
N MET A 150 -4.51 8.88 -7.41
CA MET A 150 -5.43 9.00 -8.55
C MET A 150 -5.34 10.45 -9.10
N ILE A 151 -5.08 10.59 -10.40
CA ILE A 151 -4.85 11.89 -11.03
C ILE A 151 -6.05 12.82 -10.82
N GLN A 152 -5.78 14.04 -10.36
CA GLN A 152 -6.75 15.13 -10.30
C GLN A 152 -6.32 16.25 -11.26
N SER A 153 -7.26 17.12 -11.65
CA SER A 153 -6.99 18.27 -12.51
C SER A 153 -7.08 19.59 -11.75
N ASP A 154 -6.16 20.51 -12.02
CA ASP A 154 -6.22 21.87 -11.50
C ASP A 154 -7.16 22.78 -12.31
N ALA A 155 -7.19 24.08 -12.00
CA ALA A 155 -8.06 25.03 -12.67
C ALA A 155 -7.70 25.25 -14.15
N GLN A 156 -6.49 24.88 -14.56
CA GLN A 156 -5.98 24.95 -15.93
C GLN A 156 -6.09 23.59 -16.66
N ASN A 157 -6.78 22.61 -16.08
CA ASN A 157 -6.89 21.22 -16.56
C ASN A 157 -5.55 20.48 -16.63
N LYS A 158 -4.52 20.92 -15.90
CA LYS A 158 -3.27 20.18 -15.78
C LYS A 158 -3.43 19.09 -14.72
N GLY A 159 -3.09 17.86 -15.09
CA GLY A 159 -3.11 16.70 -14.20
C GLY A 159 -2.02 16.78 -13.12
N PHE A 160 -2.34 16.30 -11.92
CA PHE A 160 -1.40 16.15 -10.82
C PHE A 160 -1.83 15.03 -9.88
N TYR A 161 -0.89 14.49 -9.11
CA TYR A 161 -1.18 13.53 -8.06
C TYR A 161 -1.34 14.25 -6.71
N PRO A 162 -2.46 14.04 -5.98
CA PRO A 162 -2.70 14.67 -4.69
C PRO A 162 -1.59 14.47 -3.64
N ASN A 163 -0.97 13.28 -3.58
CA ASN A 163 0.14 13.01 -2.66
C ASN A 163 1.38 13.87 -3.00
N GLU A 164 1.79 13.89 -4.27
CA GLU A 164 2.94 14.69 -4.70
C GLU A 164 2.71 16.17 -4.41
N ARG A 165 1.52 16.67 -4.73
CA ARG A 165 1.15 18.06 -4.43
C ARG A 165 1.12 18.33 -2.93
N MET A 166 0.69 17.38 -2.09
CA MET A 166 0.76 17.52 -0.63
C MET A 166 2.20 17.64 -0.14
N LEU A 167 3.09 16.77 -0.61
CA LEU A 167 4.52 16.80 -0.23
C LEU A 167 5.20 18.10 -0.67
N GLU A 168 4.96 18.55 -1.91
CA GLU A 168 5.48 19.83 -2.42
C GLU A 168 4.98 21.02 -1.59
N THR A 169 3.70 21.03 -1.25
CA THR A 169 3.10 22.13 -0.49
C THR A 169 3.58 22.15 0.97
N LEU A 170 3.73 20.98 1.61
CA LEU A 170 4.34 20.87 2.94
C LEU A 170 5.81 21.32 2.93
N THR A 171 6.56 20.97 1.88
CA THR A 171 7.95 21.42 1.69
C THR A 171 8.03 22.94 1.70
N LYS A 172 7.19 23.62 0.89
CA LYS A 172 7.11 25.09 0.85
C LYS A 172 6.71 25.68 2.19
N THR A 173 5.68 25.12 2.83
CA THR A 173 5.12 25.62 4.09
C THR A 173 6.08 25.48 5.27
N THR A 174 6.94 24.45 5.23
CA THR A 174 7.92 24.21 6.27
C THR A 174 9.29 24.82 5.98
N GLU A 175 9.45 25.53 4.86
CA GLU A 175 10.70 26.15 4.40
C GLU A 175 11.84 25.12 4.18
N ALA A 176 11.47 23.87 3.88
CA ALA A 176 12.41 22.84 3.49
C ALA A 176 12.91 23.07 2.06
N LYS A 177 14.12 22.61 1.74
CA LYS A 177 14.72 22.80 0.41
C LYS A 177 14.08 21.93 -0.66
N ASP A 178 13.68 20.72 -0.27
CA ASP A 178 13.09 19.71 -1.13
C ASP A 178 12.28 18.71 -0.31
N VAL A 179 11.55 17.83 -1.01
CA VAL A 179 10.72 16.80 -0.38
C VAL A 179 11.56 15.86 0.50
N ALA A 180 12.80 15.55 0.14
CA ALA A 180 13.61 14.59 0.90
C ALA A 180 13.86 15.09 2.34
N GLN A 181 13.90 16.41 2.57
CA GLN A 181 14.08 16.99 3.91
C GLN A 181 12.85 16.90 4.82
N ILE A 182 11.66 16.69 4.26
CA ILE A 182 10.42 16.57 5.06
C ILE A 182 10.07 15.10 5.37
N MET A 183 10.81 14.16 4.79
CA MET A 183 10.50 12.73 4.83
C MET A 183 11.33 12.03 5.90
N ASP A 184 10.69 11.11 6.60
CA ASP A 184 11.30 10.18 7.55
C ASP A 184 10.59 8.83 7.42
N VAL A 185 11.16 7.98 6.57
CA VAL A 185 10.63 6.67 6.17
C VAL A 185 11.47 5.59 6.83
N GLU A 186 10.81 4.75 7.63
CA GLU A 186 11.40 3.51 8.14
C GLU A 186 11.34 2.44 7.04
N LEU A 187 12.50 2.01 6.54
CA LEU A 187 12.64 0.89 5.61
C LEU A 187 13.12 -0.35 6.35
N TYR A 188 12.51 -1.49 6.05
CA TYR A 188 13.04 -2.79 6.43
C TYR A 188 13.90 -3.35 5.30
N GLN A 189 15.11 -3.79 5.66
CA GLN A 189 15.86 -4.71 4.83
C GLN A 189 15.47 -6.14 5.19
N LEU A 190 14.88 -6.82 4.21
CA LEU A 190 14.45 -8.20 4.34
C LEU A 190 15.34 -9.09 3.47
N ASN A 191 15.74 -10.24 4.00
CA ASN A 191 16.23 -11.36 3.22
C ASN A 191 15.07 -12.33 3.00
N ILE A 192 14.78 -12.65 1.74
CA ILE A 192 13.72 -13.56 1.33
C ILE A 192 14.38 -14.78 0.73
N GLN A 193 14.41 -15.88 1.47
CA GLN A 193 15.02 -17.14 1.06
C GLN A 193 13.94 -18.10 0.61
N LEU A 194 14.03 -18.64 -0.62
CA LEU A 194 13.21 -19.79 -1.01
C LEU A 194 13.76 -21.04 -0.30
N ALA A 195 12.91 -21.70 0.48
CA ALA A 195 13.24 -22.90 1.23
C ALA A 195 13.23 -24.12 0.29
N LEU A 196 14.36 -24.34 -0.38
CA LEU A 196 14.55 -25.42 -1.34
C LEU A 196 15.86 -26.16 -1.03
N ASP A 197 15.74 -27.41 -0.59
CA ASP A 197 16.88 -28.20 -0.11
C ASP A 197 17.98 -28.32 -1.17
N GLY A 198 19.21 -27.95 -0.79
CA GLY A 198 20.38 -28.00 -1.70
C GLY A 198 20.48 -26.83 -2.68
N HIS A 199 19.53 -25.89 -2.67
CA HIS A 199 19.51 -24.72 -3.54
C HIS A 199 19.58 -23.42 -2.73
N ASP A 200 20.53 -22.55 -3.07
CA ASP A 200 20.72 -21.25 -2.43
C ASP A 200 20.06 -20.14 -3.26
N ILE A 201 18.75 -19.98 -3.10
CA ILE A 201 17.91 -19.04 -3.85
C ILE A 201 17.33 -17.99 -2.92
N TRP A 202 17.74 -16.72 -3.07
CA TRP A 202 17.25 -15.63 -2.23
C TRP A 202 17.26 -14.26 -2.92
N ARG A 203 16.51 -13.33 -2.33
CA ARG A 203 16.45 -11.91 -2.72
C ARG A 203 16.57 -11.03 -1.47
N ARG A 204 17.42 -10.02 -1.52
CA ARG A 204 17.56 -9.01 -0.47
C ARG A 204 16.93 -7.70 -0.93
N VAL A 205 16.00 -7.19 -0.14
CA VAL A 205 15.12 -6.09 -0.55
C VAL A 205 15.02 -5.01 0.52
N HIS A 206 14.73 -3.78 0.11
CA HIS A 206 14.24 -2.72 0.98
C HIS A 206 12.74 -2.52 0.73
N ILE A 207 11.95 -2.35 1.77
CA ILE A 207 10.52 -2.05 1.70
C ILE A 207 10.10 -1.13 2.85
N PRO A 208 9.24 -0.11 2.63
CA PRO A 208 8.73 0.71 3.73
C PRO A 208 7.98 -0.12 4.77
N ALA A 209 8.29 0.10 6.05
CA ALA A 209 7.71 -0.64 7.16
C ALA A 209 6.18 -0.44 7.29
N ASN A 210 5.66 0.69 6.80
CA ASN A 210 4.24 0.99 6.78
C ASN A 210 3.48 0.34 5.60
N TYR A 211 4.16 -0.35 4.68
CA TYR A 211 3.50 -1.09 3.62
C TYR A 211 2.78 -2.33 4.17
N SER A 212 1.77 -2.78 3.44
CA SER A 212 0.96 -3.93 3.82
C SER A 212 1.62 -5.26 3.45
N PHE A 213 1.13 -6.38 3.99
CA PHE A 213 1.55 -7.72 3.56
C PHE A 213 1.17 -8.01 2.10
N ARG A 214 0.07 -7.43 1.60
CA ARG A 214 -0.23 -7.42 0.16
C ARG A 214 0.88 -6.79 -0.68
N SER A 215 1.44 -5.67 -0.19
CA SER A 215 2.55 -5.01 -0.87
C SER A 215 3.83 -5.87 -0.84
N LEU A 216 4.05 -6.64 0.23
CA LEU A 216 5.16 -7.60 0.30
C LEU A 216 4.96 -8.78 -0.64
N HIS A 217 3.74 -9.32 -0.73
CA HIS A 217 3.39 -10.33 -1.73
C HIS A 217 3.69 -9.83 -3.15
N ASN A 218 3.18 -8.66 -3.54
CA ASN A 218 3.46 -8.07 -4.86
C ASN A 218 4.97 -7.88 -5.11
N LEU A 219 5.73 -7.51 -4.06
CA LEU A 219 7.18 -7.41 -4.14
C LEU A 219 7.83 -8.77 -4.40
N ILE A 220 7.44 -9.81 -3.66
CA ILE A 220 7.97 -11.18 -3.83
C ILE A 220 7.70 -11.69 -5.25
N GLN A 221 6.46 -11.52 -5.73
CA GLN A 221 6.07 -11.88 -7.10
C GLN A 221 6.98 -11.22 -8.14
N ILE A 222 7.32 -9.94 -7.95
CA ILE A 222 8.20 -9.21 -8.87
C ILE A 222 9.67 -9.67 -8.80
N VAL A 223 10.21 -9.90 -7.60
CA VAL A 223 11.65 -10.18 -7.44
C VAL A 223 12.04 -11.64 -7.67
N PHE A 224 11.08 -12.56 -7.57
CA PHE A 224 11.22 -13.96 -7.99
C PHE A 224 10.61 -14.24 -9.37
N ASP A 225 9.98 -13.24 -9.99
CA ASP A 225 9.26 -13.36 -11.27
C ASP A 225 8.29 -14.54 -11.31
N TRP A 226 7.50 -14.67 -10.25
CA TRP A 226 6.32 -15.53 -10.21
C TRP A 226 5.17 -14.90 -11.01
N GLN A 227 4.19 -15.70 -11.42
CA GLN A 227 3.09 -15.26 -12.30
C GLN A 227 1.84 -14.78 -11.55
N ASN A 228 1.85 -14.85 -10.23
CA ASN A 228 0.77 -14.43 -9.36
C ASN A 228 -0.60 -15.07 -9.67
N TYR A 229 -0.60 -16.36 -10.00
CA TYR A 229 -1.81 -17.12 -10.36
C TYR A 229 -2.38 -17.96 -9.23
N HIS A 230 -1.60 -18.18 -8.17
CA HIS A 230 -1.97 -19.10 -7.11
C HIS A 230 -2.22 -18.40 -5.78
N LEU A 231 -3.00 -19.06 -4.93
CA LEU A 231 -3.23 -18.64 -3.55
C LEU A 231 -1.92 -18.54 -2.78
N HIS A 232 -1.89 -17.63 -1.81
CA HIS A 232 -0.77 -17.46 -0.90
C HIS A 232 -1.21 -17.10 0.51
N GLU A 233 -0.30 -17.29 1.46
CA GLU A 233 -0.45 -16.79 2.81
C GLU A 233 0.90 -16.43 3.43
N PHE A 234 0.86 -15.63 4.49
CA PHE A 234 1.97 -15.47 5.40
C PHE A 234 1.64 -16.09 6.75
N SER A 235 2.64 -16.62 7.43
CA SER A 235 2.50 -17.17 8.76
C SER A 235 3.61 -16.72 9.70
N VAL A 236 3.21 -16.36 10.92
CA VAL A 236 4.10 -15.99 12.01
C VAL A 236 3.93 -16.99 13.12
N VAL A 237 4.99 -17.73 13.41
CA VAL A 237 5.02 -18.69 14.50
C VAL A 237 5.14 -17.94 15.83
N ARG A 238 4.20 -18.17 16.74
CA ARG A 238 4.17 -17.55 18.07
C ARG A 238 4.40 -18.57 19.16
N LYS A 239 4.97 -18.12 20.29
CA LYS A 239 5.35 -19.00 21.42
C LYS A 239 4.15 -19.62 22.14
N ASP A 240 2.98 -19.00 22.04
CA ASP A 240 1.73 -19.45 22.65
C ASP A 240 0.94 -20.43 21.75
N ASN A 241 1.52 -20.87 20.64
CA ASN A 241 0.90 -21.68 19.60
C ASN A 241 -0.35 -21.07 18.94
N ASN A 242 -0.68 -19.80 19.23
CA ASN A 242 -1.69 -19.05 18.52
C ASN A 242 -1.04 -18.27 17.38
N ASN A 243 -0.61 -19.00 16.35
CA ASN A 243 0.09 -18.41 15.21
C ASN A 243 -0.78 -17.37 14.51
N LEU A 244 -0.14 -16.36 13.94
CA LEU A 244 -0.82 -15.39 13.08
C LEU A 244 -0.71 -15.88 11.63
N LYS A 245 -1.86 -16.06 10.99
CA LYS A 245 -1.96 -16.25 9.55
C LYS A 245 -2.47 -14.95 8.91
N ILE A 246 -1.71 -14.44 7.96
CA ILE A 246 -2.07 -13.25 7.20
C ILE A 246 -2.42 -13.73 5.80
N VAL A 247 -3.71 -13.70 5.49
CA VAL A 247 -4.27 -14.38 4.33
C VAL A 247 -4.63 -13.38 3.24
N MET A 248 -4.55 -13.88 2.00
CA MET A 248 -5.19 -13.26 0.85
C MET A 248 -6.70 -13.08 1.10
N ASP A 249 -7.29 -12.00 0.62
CA ASP A 249 -8.65 -11.59 1.03
C ASP A 249 -9.58 -11.21 -0.13
N ASP A 250 -9.16 -11.48 -1.35
CA ASP A 250 -9.91 -11.26 -2.58
C ASP A 250 -10.36 -12.57 -3.26
N ASP A 251 -9.91 -13.73 -2.77
CA ASP A 251 -10.45 -15.04 -3.14
C ASP A 251 -11.14 -15.73 -1.95
N PRO A 252 -12.46 -16.01 -2.03
CA PRO A 252 -13.19 -16.75 -1.01
C PRO A 252 -12.60 -18.11 -0.64
N GLU A 253 -11.94 -18.81 -1.57
CA GLU A 253 -11.33 -20.13 -1.34
C GLU A 253 -10.21 -20.05 -0.29
N THR A 254 -9.51 -18.92 -0.19
CA THR A 254 -8.47 -18.71 0.83
C THR A 254 -9.03 -18.91 2.24
N MET A 255 -10.27 -18.47 2.47
CA MET A 255 -10.96 -18.64 3.75
C MET A 255 -11.39 -20.09 3.97
N GLU A 256 -11.58 -20.91 2.93
CA GLU A 256 -11.90 -22.33 3.09
C GLU A 256 -10.68 -23.15 3.54
N PHE A 257 -9.47 -22.76 3.08
CA PHE A 257 -8.21 -23.39 3.48
C PHE A 257 -7.66 -22.85 4.82
N ALA A 258 -8.14 -21.70 5.29
CA ALA A 258 -7.68 -21.09 6.54
C ALA A 258 -8.16 -21.89 7.77
N ASN A 259 -7.22 -22.41 8.57
CA ASN A 259 -7.54 -23.09 9.83
C ASN A 259 -7.85 -22.08 10.96
N PHE A 260 -9.11 -21.63 11.06
CA PHE A 260 -9.56 -20.70 12.12
C PHE A 260 -9.54 -21.26 13.54
N SER A 261 -9.48 -22.60 13.70
CA SER A 261 -9.66 -23.23 15.01
C SER A 261 -8.44 -23.13 15.94
N GLY A 262 -7.29 -22.68 15.42
CA GLY A 262 -6.05 -22.57 16.19
C GLY A 262 -5.11 -21.43 15.75
N ASN A 263 -5.59 -20.49 14.94
CA ASN A 263 -4.78 -19.36 14.46
C ASN A 263 -5.56 -18.05 14.57
N GLU A 264 -4.83 -16.97 14.86
CA GLU A 264 -5.31 -15.61 14.58
C GLU A 264 -5.25 -15.38 13.08
N ILE A 265 -6.36 -14.95 12.47
CA ILE A 265 -6.43 -14.66 11.03
C ILE A 265 -6.52 -13.15 10.82
N ALA A 266 -5.67 -12.62 9.96
CA ALA A 266 -5.69 -11.23 9.54
C ALA A 266 -5.66 -11.12 8.00
N GLN A 267 -6.24 -10.05 7.47
CA GLN A 267 -6.28 -9.78 6.04
C GLN A 267 -5.04 -9.00 5.61
N GLU A 268 -4.35 -9.47 4.56
CA GLU A 268 -3.05 -8.92 4.15
C GLU A 268 -3.06 -7.43 3.79
N ARG A 269 -4.19 -6.90 3.32
CA ARG A 269 -4.32 -5.48 2.98
C ARG A 269 -4.38 -4.57 4.20
N PHE A 270 -4.70 -5.13 5.37
CA PHE A 270 -4.93 -4.39 6.62
C PHE A 270 -3.83 -4.61 7.68
N VAL A 271 -2.82 -5.41 7.39
CA VAL A 271 -1.66 -5.62 8.26
C VAL A 271 -0.43 -5.00 7.62
N SER A 272 0.24 -4.09 8.33
CA SER A 272 1.51 -3.52 7.88
C SER A 272 2.69 -4.38 8.32
N LEU A 273 3.81 -4.27 7.61
CA LEU A 273 5.06 -4.93 8.00
C LEU A 273 5.47 -4.54 9.43
N LYS A 274 5.29 -3.28 9.80
CA LYS A 274 5.59 -2.76 11.14
C LYS A 274 4.77 -3.41 12.25
N ASP A 275 3.50 -3.77 11.99
CA ASP A 275 2.66 -4.43 13.00
C ASP A 275 3.22 -5.81 13.39
N VAL A 276 3.96 -6.45 12.48
CA VAL A 276 4.51 -7.81 12.67
C VAL A 276 6.00 -7.77 12.99
N PHE A 277 6.81 -7.15 12.13
CA PHE A 277 8.27 -7.17 12.24
C PHE A 277 8.82 -6.34 13.41
N SER A 278 7.98 -5.52 14.07
CA SER A 278 8.35 -4.88 15.34
C SER A 278 8.50 -5.87 16.50
N GLN A 279 7.90 -7.07 16.39
CA GLN A 279 7.88 -8.09 17.44
C GLN A 279 8.43 -9.43 16.98
N HIS A 280 8.56 -9.63 15.66
CA HIS A 280 8.97 -10.88 15.04
C HIS A 280 10.09 -10.61 14.03
N LEU A 281 11.14 -11.44 14.03
CA LEU A 281 12.24 -11.29 13.07
C LEU A 281 12.05 -12.13 11.80
N GLU A 282 11.10 -13.06 11.82
CA GLU A 282 10.89 -14.03 10.76
C GLU A 282 9.41 -14.21 10.47
N VAL A 283 9.08 -14.31 9.18
CA VAL A 283 7.76 -14.62 8.64
C VAL A 283 7.92 -15.65 7.53
N ILE A 284 7.04 -16.63 7.46
CA ILE A 284 7.02 -17.61 6.37
C ILE A 284 5.96 -17.17 5.35
N TYR A 285 6.31 -17.09 4.08
CA TYR A 285 5.39 -16.86 2.97
C TYR A 285 5.26 -18.14 2.16
N GLU A 286 4.04 -18.63 1.97
CA GLU A 286 3.75 -19.79 1.13
C GLU A 286 3.00 -19.31 -0.11
N TYR A 287 3.53 -19.64 -1.29
CA TYR A 287 2.92 -19.37 -2.58
C TYR A 287 2.60 -20.69 -3.27
N ASP A 288 1.43 -20.75 -3.88
CA ASP A 288 0.86 -21.95 -4.48
C ASP A 288 0.65 -23.07 -3.46
N PHE A 289 -0.60 -23.26 -3.03
CA PHE A 289 -0.93 -24.33 -2.07
C PHE A 289 -0.87 -25.74 -2.68
N GLY A 290 -0.78 -25.85 -4.01
CA GLY A 290 -0.48 -27.12 -4.70
C GLY A 290 1.00 -27.47 -4.59
N ASP A 291 1.87 -26.57 -5.07
CA ASP A 291 3.32 -26.79 -5.12
C ASP A 291 4.05 -26.51 -3.79
N SER A 292 3.45 -25.71 -2.92
CA SER A 292 3.90 -25.31 -1.59
C SER A 292 5.27 -24.61 -1.58
N TRP A 293 5.43 -23.56 -2.39
CA TRP A 293 6.67 -22.77 -2.43
C TRP A 293 6.83 -21.88 -1.20
N LYS A 294 7.62 -22.36 -0.23
CA LYS A 294 7.86 -21.65 1.04
C LYS A 294 9.06 -20.72 0.96
N HIS A 295 8.85 -19.47 1.34
CA HIS A 295 9.88 -18.45 1.46
C HIS A 295 10.02 -18.06 2.94
N ILE A 296 11.24 -18.08 3.46
CA ILE A 296 11.57 -17.59 4.79
C ILE A 296 11.99 -16.13 4.66
N ILE A 297 11.24 -15.23 5.27
CA ILE A 297 11.46 -13.78 5.23
C ILE A 297 12.05 -13.36 6.57
N THR A 298 13.29 -12.93 6.57
CA THR A 298 14.02 -12.48 7.77
C THR A 298 14.26 -10.98 7.73
N LEU A 299 13.89 -10.26 8.80
CA LEU A 299 14.29 -8.87 9.01
C LEU A 299 15.77 -8.81 9.39
N GLU A 300 16.60 -8.26 8.52
CA GLU A 300 18.04 -8.11 8.77
C GLU A 300 18.36 -6.79 9.47
N LYS A 301 17.69 -5.70 9.08
CA LYS A 301 17.94 -4.35 9.62
C LYS A 301 16.84 -3.35 9.27
N THR A 302 16.72 -2.33 10.12
CA THR A 302 15.87 -1.16 9.92
C THR A 302 16.73 0.03 9.51
N ILE A 303 16.31 0.76 8.48
CA ILE A 303 17.05 1.87 7.88
C ILE A 303 16.12 3.08 7.78
N THR A 304 16.60 4.27 8.14
CA THR A 304 15.89 5.52 7.86
C THR A 304 16.21 6.00 6.44
N ALA A 305 15.18 6.37 5.69
CA ALA A 305 15.29 6.90 4.34
C ALA A 305 14.40 8.13 4.13
N THR A 306 14.71 8.87 3.08
CA THR A 306 13.96 10.07 2.66
C THR A 306 13.05 9.81 1.46
N LEU A 307 12.97 8.56 1.00
CA LEU A 307 12.16 8.12 -0.12
C LEU A 307 11.38 6.86 0.25
N GLN A 308 10.10 6.82 -0.10
CA GLN A 308 9.20 5.70 0.18
C GLN A 308 9.08 4.76 -1.01
N HIS A 309 10.17 4.06 -1.35
CA HIS A 309 10.17 3.09 -2.45
C HIS A 309 10.77 1.76 -2.04
N ALA A 310 10.14 0.67 -2.45
CA ALA A 310 10.73 -0.65 -2.38
C ALA A 310 11.83 -0.84 -3.43
N LYS A 311 12.84 -1.64 -3.12
CA LYS A 311 13.96 -1.93 -4.01
C LYS A 311 14.48 -3.35 -3.82
N LEU A 312 14.81 -4.02 -4.91
CA LEU A 312 15.74 -5.14 -4.92
C LEU A 312 17.17 -4.57 -4.79
N ILE A 313 17.94 -5.13 -3.86
CA ILE A 313 19.33 -4.77 -3.59
C ILE A 313 20.26 -5.73 -4.31
N GLU A 314 20.03 -7.02 -4.12
CA GLU A 314 20.79 -8.12 -4.70
C GLU A 314 20.00 -9.43 -4.53
N GLY A 315 20.46 -10.48 -5.19
CA GLY A 315 19.86 -11.81 -5.10
C GLY A 315 20.78 -12.87 -5.67
N LYS A 316 20.45 -14.12 -5.41
CA LYS A 316 21.19 -15.30 -5.88
C LYS A 316 20.22 -16.41 -6.23
N GLY A 317 20.58 -17.21 -7.23
CA GLY A 317 19.83 -18.40 -7.64
C GLY A 317 18.57 -18.07 -8.44
N GLU A 318 18.22 -18.96 -9.36
CA GLU A 318 16.99 -18.92 -10.14
C GLU A 318 15.91 -19.74 -9.41
N ARG A 319 14.69 -19.23 -9.37
CA ARG A 319 13.54 -20.00 -8.83
C ARG A 319 13.22 -21.22 -9.73
N PRO A 320 12.57 -22.26 -9.19
CA PRO A 320 11.95 -23.31 -10.00
C PRO A 320 10.97 -22.75 -11.05
N PRO A 321 10.74 -23.44 -12.18
CA PRO A 321 9.68 -23.06 -13.11
C PRO A 321 8.30 -22.99 -12.42
N GLU A 322 7.43 -22.08 -12.85
CA GLU A 322 6.02 -22.07 -12.40
C GLU A 322 5.36 -23.42 -12.74
N ASP A 323 4.40 -23.87 -11.92
CA ASP A 323 3.62 -25.11 -12.13
C ASP A 323 4.48 -26.38 -12.28
N VAL A 324 5.68 -26.42 -11.72
CA VAL A 324 6.58 -27.59 -11.87
C VAL A 324 6.16 -28.79 -11.02
N GLY A 325 5.18 -28.65 -10.11
CA GLY A 325 4.71 -29.75 -9.27
C GLY A 325 5.47 -29.85 -7.95
N GLY A 326 5.84 -28.70 -7.37
CA GLY A 326 6.54 -28.59 -6.10
C GLY A 326 7.92 -29.24 -6.11
N LEU A 327 8.40 -29.65 -4.93
CA LEU A 327 9.72 -30.27 -4.79
C LEU A 327 9.86 -31.56 -5.62
N HIS A 328 8.80 -32.37 -5.69
CA HIS A 328 8.86 -33.64 -6.42
C HIS A 328 9.02 -33.41 -7.92
N GLY A 329 8.14 -32.61 -8.51
CA GLY A 329 8.21 -32.32 -9.93
C GLY A 329 9.44 -31.49 -10.30
N PHE A 330 9.95 -30.64 -9.40
CA PHE A 330 11.24 -29.96 -9.62
C PHE A 330 12.43 -30.92 -9.69
N ASN A 331 12.47 -31.95 -8.83
CA ASN A 331 13.52 -32.99 -8.90
C ASN A 331 13.42 -33.84 -10.18
N GLU A 332 12.19 -34.14 -10.63
CA GLU A 332 11.96 -34.80 -11.92
C GLU A 332 12.43 -33.93 -13.08
N TYR A 333 12.05 -32.65 -13.09
CA TYR A 333 12.51 -31.66 -14.05
C TYR A 333 14.05 -31.60 -14.12
N LEU A 334 14.73 -31.51 -12.98
CA LEU A 334 16.20 -31.50 -12.93
C LEU A 334 16.80 -32.81 -13.47
N THR A 335 16.16 -33.95 -13.23
CA THR A 335 16.61 -35.24 -13.76
C THR A 335 16.51 -35.27 -15.28
N VAL A 336 15.36 -34.86 -15.83
CA VAL A 336 15.09 -34.87 -17.27
C VAL A 336 15.94 -33.84 -18.00
N ILE A 337 16.06 -32.61 -17.50
CA ILE A 337 16.79 -31.53 -18.19
C ILE A 337 18.31 -31.76 -18.23
N ASN A 338 18.84 -32.59 -17.31
CA ASN A 338 20.26 -32.97 -17.28
C ASN A 338 20.57 -34.25 -18.08
N ASP A 339 19.55 -34.92 -18.65
CA ASP A 339 19.72 -36.06 -19.55
C ASP A 339 19.11 -35.77 -20.94
N PRO A 340 19.88 -35.22 -21.89
CA PRO A 340 19.42 -34.97 -23.25
C PRO A 340 18.96 -36.22 -24.02
N THR A 341 19.21 -37.43 -23.49
CA THR A 341 18.79 -38.70 -24.10
C THR A 341 17.43 -39.19 -23.59
N SER A 342 16.89 -38.59 -22.52
CA SER A 342 15.55 -38.89 -22.02
C SER A 342 14.49 -38.68 -23.11
N PRO A 343 13.54 -39.61 -23.30
CA PRO A 343 12.39 -39.43 -24.18
C PRO A 343 11.56 -38.18 -23.86
N GLU A 344 11.53 -37.76 -22.60
CA GLU A 344 10.78 -36.62 -22.08
C GLU A 344 11.50 -35.27 -22.28
N TYR A 345 12.82 -35.27 -22.54
CA TYR A 345 13.68 -34.07 -22.59
C TYR A 345 13.08 -32.95 -23.43
N LYS A 346 12.67 -33.24 -24.68
CA LYS A 346 12.20 -32.20 -25.61
C LYS A 346 10.95 -31.50 -25.11
N ASN A 347 9.99 -32.25 -24.55
CA ASN A 347 8.73 -31.70 -24.07
C ASN A 347 8.96 -30.92 -22.77
N MET A 348 9.73 -31.50 -21.84
CA MET A 348 10.08 -30.86 -20.56
C MET A 348 10.85 -29.56 -20.78
N HIS A 349 11.85 -29.55 -21.67
CA HIS A 349 12.62 -28.35 -22.00
C HIS A 349 11.73 -27.26 -22.61
N ALA A 350 10.87 -27.61 -23.57
CA ALA A 350 9.99 -26.62 -24.21
C ALA A 350 9.01 -25.99 -23.22
N TRP A 351 8.44 -26.80 -22.32
CA TRP A 351 7.57 -26.33 -21.25
C TRP A 351 8.32 -25.46 -20.24
N ALA A 352 9.49 -25.92 -19.75
CA ALA A 352 10.28 -25.19 -18.76
C ALA A 352 10.75 -23.83 -19.29
N GLU A 353 11.11 -23.73 -20.58
CA GLU A 353 11.45 -22.46 -21.21
C GLU A 353 10.31 -21.44 -21.20
N SER A 354 9.05 -21.90 -21.17
CA SER A 354 7.88 -21.03 -21.07
C SER A 354 7.54 -20.60 -19.64
N GLN A 355 8.05 -21.33 -18.64
CA GLN A 355 7.72 -21.14 -17.22
C GLN A 355 8.89 -20.65 -16.36
N LYS A 356 10.12 -20.65 -16.89
CA LYS A 356 11.33 -20.23 -16.17
C LYS A 356 11.30 -18.77 -15.76
N GLU A 357 12.11 -18.45 -14.74
CA GLU A 357 12.35 -17.07 -14.31
C GLU A 357 12.90 -16.25 -15.48
N ARG A 358 12.32 -15.06 -15.73
CA ARG A 358 12.88 -14.15 -16.73
C ARG A 358 13.98 -13.31 -16.11
N THR A 359 15.07 -13.16 -16.86
CA THR A 359 16.16 -12.25 -16.47
C THR A 359 15.76 -10.81 -16.76
N PHE A 360 15.64 -10.00 -15.72
CA PHE A 360 15.44 -8.56 -15.83
C PHE A 360 16.62 -7.80 -15.23
N SER A 361 16.98 -6.66 -15.85
CA SER A 361 17.95 -5.75 -15.22
C SER A 361 17.45 -5.26 -13.86
N LEU A 362 18.37 -5.10 -12.90
CA LEU A 362 18.07 -4.55 -11.57
C LEU A 362 17.31 -3.21 -11.64
N LYS A 363 17.63 -2.39 -12.64
CA LYS A 363 16.96 -1.11 -12.91
C LYS A 363 15.50 -1.29 -13.32
N TYR A 364 15.20 -2.26 -14.19
CA TYR A 364 13.84 -2.55 -14.63
C TYR A 364 13.01 -3.17 -13.50
N THR A 365 13.57 -4.12 -12.74
CA THR A 365 12.91 -4.68 -11.55
C THR A 365 12.59 -3.59 -10.53
N ASN A 366 13.55 -2.70 -10.23
CA ASN A 366 13.32 -1.55 -9.35
C ASN A 366 12.34 -0.51 -9.92
N HIS A 367 12.17 -0.42 -11.24
CA HIS A 367 11.13 0.39 -11.86
C HIS A 367 9.75 -0.22 -11.62
N ARG A 368 9.58 -1.54 -11.84
CA ARG A 368 8.34 -2.28 -11.54
C ARG A 368 7.94 -2.15 -10.06
N LEU A 369 8.92 -2.16 -9.15
CA LEU A 369 8.69 -2.04 -7.71
C LEU A 369 8.10 -0.68 -7.27
N LYS A 370 8.14 0.35 -8.11
CA LYS A 370 7.46 1.64 -7.80
C LYS A 370 5.94 1.51 -7.78
N SER A 371 5.39 0.49 -8.43
CA SER A 371 3.95 0.28 -8.59
C SER A 371 3.41 -0.87 -7.74
N ILE A 372 4.16 -1.37 -6.73
CA ILE A 372 3.73 -2.51 -5.91
C ILE A 372 2.47 -2.26 -5.07
N LEU A 373 2.01 -1.01 -4.97
CA LEU A 373 0.73 -0.66 -4.35
C LEU A 373 -0.48 -0.93 -5.28
N TYR A 374 -0.26 -1.08 -6.59
CA TYR A 374 -1.33 -1.21 -7.61
C TYR A 374 -1.28 -2.51 -8.41
N ASN A 375 -0.10 -3.08 -8.57
CA ASN A 375 0.11 -4.25 -9.41
C ASN A 375 -0.23 -5.53 -8.65
N TYR A 376 -1.49 -5.65 -8.22
CA TYR A 376 -1.98 -6.87 -7.62
C TYR A 376 -2.24 -7.95 -8.69
N HIS A 377 -2.69 -7.57 -9.88
CA HIS A 377 -2.88 -8.52 -10.98
C HIS A 377 -1.65 -8.61 -11.88
N TYR A 378 -1.24 -9.85 -12.19
CA TYR A 378 -0.22 -10.10 -13.20
C TYR A 378 -0.69 -9.62 -14.57
N ASN A 379 0.20 -8.98 -15.32
CA ASN A 379 -0.08 -8.57 -16.69
C ASN A 379 0.83 -9.37 -17.62
N GLU A 380 0.26 -10.38 -18.28
CA GLU A 380 0.95 -11.22 -19.28
C GLU A 380 1.60 -10.37 -20.40
N ASN A 381 1.06 -9.18 -20.68
CA ASN A 381 1.58 -8.27 -21.71
C ASN A 381 2.86 -7.53 -21.31
N ALA A 382 3.42 -7.78 -20.12
CA ALA A 382 4.72 -7.25 -19.72
C ALA A 382 5.91 -8.00 -20.36
N GLN A 383 5.69 -8.80 -21.41
CA GLN A 383 6.72 -9.27 -22.34
C GLN A 383 7.27 -8.10 -23.19
N TYR A 384 7.79 -7.06 -22.55
CA TYR A 384 8.58 -6.04 -23.23
C TYR A 384 10.06 -6.28 -22.92
N LEU A 385 10.67 -6.94 -23.91
CA LEU A 385 12.09 -7.06 -24.23
C LEU A 385 13.05 -6.27 -23.34
N ASP A 386 13.96 -7.03 -22.74
CA ASP A 386 15.20 -6.60 -22.10
C ASP A 386 16.10 -5.84 -23.09
N ASN A 387 15.78 -4.58 -23.33
CA ASN A 387 16.73 -3.62 -23.85
C ASN A 387 16.57 -2.36 -23.03
N GLU A 388 17.69 -1.77 -22.61
CA GLU A 388 17.77 -0.47 -21.92
C GLU A 388 16.96 0.65 -22.61
N ASP A 389 16.55 0.41 -23.86
CA ASP A 389 15.71 1.22 -24.72
C ASP A 389 14.27 1.44 -24.22
N PHE A 390 13.64 0.52 -23.46
CA PHE A 390 12.25 0.73 -23.00
C PHE A 390 12.11 1.99 -22.13
N LEU A 391 13.04 2.19 -21.19
CA LEU A 391 13.06 3.39 -20.35
C LEU A 391 13.59 4.65 -21.07
N ALA A 392 14.30 4.48 -22.19
CA ALA A 392 14.74 5.60 -23.02
C ALA A 392 13.57 6.26 -23.78
N ARG A 393 12.48 5.53 -24.01
CA ARG A 393 11.26 6.01 -24.69
C ARG A 393 10.34 6.87 -23.81
N PHE A 394 10.63 6.98 -22.51
CA PHE A 394 9.87 7.82 -21.55
C PHE A 394 10.61 9.08 -21.11
N LYS A 395 11.75 9.41 -21.75
CA LYS A 395 12.38 10.74 -21.68
C LYS A 395 11.81 11.62 -22.78
#